data_AF-A0A9Q3D1Q3-F1
#
_entry.id   AF-A0A9Q3D1Q3-F1
#
_cell.length_a   1.000
_cell.length_b   1.000
_cell.length_c   1.000
_cell.angle_alpha   90.00
_cell.angle_beta   90.00
_cell.angle_gamma   90.00
#
_symmetry.space_group_name_H-M   'P 1'
#
loop_
_entity.id
_entity.type
_entity.pdbx_description
1 polymer ?
#
loop_
_entity_poly.entity_id
_entity_poly.type
_entity_poly.pdbx_seq_one_letter_code
_entity_poly.pdbx_strand_id
1 'polypeptide(L)'
;MELLPSSYHESLEELWDEEQKPEEIETMMKVFPSAYQQYLDVFSKVKAEKLLPHHAYDHHIELEGSLPAFGVIYSLSNQESDTLRAYIPENVEKGFIWPSSSSTGAPGLFVKKKDGGLCLCGDY
;
A
#
# COMPACT_ATOMS: atom_id res chain seq x y z
N MET A 1 -23.21 13.76 4.62
CA MET A 1 -23.08 12.32 4.98
C MET A 1 -23.72 11.56 3.84
N GLU A 2 -23.01 11.47 2.72
CA GLU A 2 -23.50 10.75 1.54
C GLU A 2 -23.13 9.27 1.71
N LEU A 3 -24.16 8.44 1.76
CA LEU A 3 -24.03 6.99 1.84
C LEU A 3 -23.50 6.50 0.49
N LEU A 4 -22.36 5.82 0.51
CA LEU A 4 -21.84 5.15 -0.68
C LEU A 4 -22.82 4.06 -1.15
N PRO A 5 -22.96 3.82 -2.47
CA PRO A 5 -23.89 2.85 -3.02
C PRO A 5 -23.63 1.43 -2.49
N SER A 6 -24.70 0.70 -2.16
CA SER A 6 -24.70 -0.67 -1.63
C SER A 6 -24.06 -1.73 -2.54
N SER A 7 -23.67 -1.38 -3.77
CA SER A 7 -23.08 -2.32 -4.75
C SER A 7 -21.61 -2.66 -4.47
N TYR A 8 -20.94 -1.97 -3.53
CA TYR A 8 -19.54 -2.23 -3.18
C TYR A 8 -19.35 -3.35 -2.17
N HIS A 9 -20.40 -3.74 -1.44
CA HIS A 9 -20.27 -4.75 -0.39
C HIS A 9 -20.24 -6.19 -0.94
N GLU A 10 -20.82 -6.41 -2.12
CA GLU A 10 -20.93 -7.73 -2.74
C GLU A 10 -19.74 -8.07 -3.66
N SER A 11 -18.86 -7.11 -3.98
CA SER A 11 -17.70 -7.33 -4.84
C SER A 11 -16.38 -7.60 -4.09
N LEU A 12 -16.37 -7.51 -2.76
CA LEU A 12 -15.15 -7.59 -1.95
C LEU A 12 -14.82 -9.01 -1.45
N GLU A 13 -15.80 -9.91 -1.40
CA GLU A 13 -15.57 -11.30 -1.02
C GLU A 13 -15.06 -12.17 -2.19
N GLU A 14 -15.27 -11.73 -3.43
CA GLU A 14 -14.89 -12.50 -4.65
C GLU A 14 -13.49 -12.16 -5.21
N LEU A 15 -12.75 -11.22 -4.59
CA LEU A 15 -11.42 -10.78 -5.05
C LEU A 15 -10.24 -11.39 -4.26
N TRP A 16 -10.52 -12.35 -3.35
CA TRP A 16 -9.53 -12.89 -2.42
C TRP A 16 -8.68 -14.06 -2.92
N ASP A 17 -8.98 -14.62 -4.09
CA ASP A 17 -8.33 -15.83 -4.58
C ASP A 17 -7.19 -15.55 -5.58
N GLU A 18 -6.18 -14.81 -5.14
CA GLU A 18 -4.85 -14.95 -5.75
C GLU A 18 -4.03 -15.89 -4.87
N GLU A 19 -4.01 -17.16 -5.24
CA GLU A 19 -3.22 -18.18 -4.57
C GLU A 19 -1.73 -18.00 -4.86
N GLN A 20 -0.91 -18.10 -3.81
CA GLN A 20 0.53 -18.29 -3.97
C GLN A 20 0.79 -19.51 -4.82
N LYS A 21 1.78 -19.41 -5.71
CA LYS A 21 2.17 -20.53 -6.56
C LYS A 21 2.64 -21.70 -5.68
N PRO A 22 2.18 -22.94 -5.93
CA PRO A 22 2.53 -24.09 -5.11
C PRO A 22 4.04 -24.39 -5.09
N GLU A 23 4.74 -24.05 -6.17
CA GLU A 23 6.21 -24.19 -6.27
C GLU A 23 6.96 -23.27 -5.29
N GLU A 24 6.45 -22.06 -5.05
CA GLU A 24 7.04 -21.12 -4.08
C GLU A 24 6.83 -21.63 -2.65
N ILE A 25 5.64 -22.16 -2.35
CA ILE A 25 5.33 -22.73 -1.04
C ILE A 25 6.21 -23.96 -0.76
N GLU A 26 6.38 -24.85 -1.73
CA GLU A 26 7.27 -26.01 -1.61
C GLU A 26 8.72 -25.60 -1.34
N THR A 27 9.18 -24.55 -2.04
CA THR A 27 10.52 -24.00 -1.84
C THR A 27 10.67 -23.42 -0.44
N MET A 28 9.69 -22.65 0.04
CA MET A 28 9.72 -22.07 1.38
C MET A 28 9.69 -23.16 2.48
N MET A 29 8.89 -24.21 2.32
CA MET A 29 8.86 -25.36 3.26
C MET A 29 10.24 -26.03 3.42
N LYS A 30 11.03 -26.11 2.34
CA LYS A 30 12.38 -26.70 2.37
C LYS A 30 13.41 -25.79 3.03
N VAL A 31 13.25 -24.47 2.93
CA VAL A 31 14.20 -23.48 3.44
C VAL A 31 13.89 -23.08 4.89
N PHE A 32 12.62 -23.00 5.26
CA PHE A 32 12.20 -22.55 6.58
C PHE A 32 12.42 -23.62 7.67
N PRO A 33 12.90 -23.23 8.87
CA PRO A 33 12.95 -24.13 10.00
C PRO A 33 11.55 -24.68 10.33
N SER A 34 11.46 -25.94 10.72
CA SER A 34 10.20 -26.64 10.98
C SER A 34 9.29 -25.91 11.98
N ALA A 35 9.87 -25.25 12.99
CA ALA A 35 9.12 -24.47 13.97
C ALA A 35 8.27 -23.34 13.36
N TYR A 36 8.66 -22.82 12.20
CA TYR A 36 8.02 -21.69 11.52
C TYR A 36 7.17 -22.09 10.31
N GLN A 37 7.16 -23.39 9.93
CA GLN A 37 6.40 -23.86 8.76
C GLN A 37 4.88 -23.61 8.88
N GLN A 38 4.35 -23.53 10.10
CA GLN A 38 2.94 -23.18 10.33
C GLN A 38 2.60 -21.72 9.99
N TYR A 39 3.61 -20.83 9.87
CA TYR A 39 3.44 -19.40 9.60
C TYR A 39 3.89 -19.01 8.19
N LEU A 40 4.00 -19.97 7.27
CA LEU A 40 4.47 -19.71 5.90
C LEU A 40 3.62 -18.68 5.18
N ASP A 41 2.34 -18.60 5.52
CA ASP A 41 1.41 -17.65 4.96
C ASP A 41 1.71 -16.19 5.37
N VAL A 42 2.33 -15.97 6.54
CA VAL A 42 2.81 -14.64 6.98
C VAL A 42 3.91 -14.12 6.05
N PHE A 43 4.67 -15.02 5.42
CA PHE A 43 5.73 -14.68 4.47
C PHE A 43 5.22 -14.64 3.02
N SER A 44 3.90 -14.71 2.81
CA SER A 44 3.28 -14.61 1.50
C SER A 44 3.46 -13.21 0.91
N LYS A 45 4.15 -13.13 -0.23
CA LYS A 45 4.24 -11.87 -0.96
C LYS A 45 2.87 -11.40 -1.45
N VAL A 46 2.04 -12.32 -1.95
CA VAL A 46 0.71 -12.01 -2.47
C VAL A 46 -0.19 -11.44 -1.37
N LYS A 47 -0.20 -12.04 -0.18
CA LYS A 47 -0.97 -11.48 0.95
C LYS A 47 -0.39 -10.16 1.43
N ALA A 48 0.94 -10.00 1.42
CA ALA A 48 1.60 -8.77 1.86
C ALA A 48 1.39 -7.59 0.90
N GLU A 49 1.06 -7.83 -0.37
CA GLU A 49 0.76 -6.81 -1.36
C GLU A 49 -0.69 -6.34 -1.35
N LYS A 50 -1.52 -6.78 -0.40
CA LYS A 50 -2.92 -6.38 -0.28
C LYS A 50 -3.15 -5.60 1.02
N LEU A 51 -3.97 -4.55 0.95
CA LEU A 51 -4.40 -3.85 2.16
C LEU A 51 -5.25 -4.79 3.02
N LEU A 52 -4.94 -4.86 4.31
CA LEU A 52 -5.75 -5.62 5.26
C LEU A 52 -7.13 -4.96 5.46
N PRO A 53 -8.18 -5.75 5.77
CA PRO A 53 -9.47 -5.20 6.12
C PRO A 53 -9.38 -4.22 7.30
N HIS A 54 -10.27 -3.23 7.32
CA HIS A 54 -10.39 -2.30 8.44
C HIS A 54 -10.71 -3.02 9.76
N HIS A 55 -10.09 -2.57 10.85
CA HIS A 55 -10.24 -3.15 12.18
C HIS A 55 -10.56 -2.08 13.24
N ALA A 56 -10.95 -2.53 14.44
CA ALA A 56 -11.27 -1.62 15.55
C ALA A 56 -10.08 -0.77 16.04
N TYR A 57 -8.86 -1.08 15.59
CA TYR A 57 -7.60 -0.46 16.00
C TYR A 57 -6.89 0.23 14.82
N ASP A 58 -7.64 0.66 13.81
CA ASP A 58 -7.07 1.41 12.69
C ASP A 58 -6.39 2.69 13.17
N HIS A 59 -5.30 3.05 12.49
CA HIS A 59 -4.52 4.23 12.85
C HIS A 59 -5.35 5.50 12.62
N HIS A 60 -5.57 6.27 13.69
CA HIS A 60 -6.25 7.56 13.66
C HIS A 60 -5.28 8.67 14.07
N ILE A 61 -5.27 9.76 13.31
CA ILE A 61 -4.45 10.94 13.59
C ILE A 61 -5.37 12.01 14.19
N GLU A 62 -5.24 12.25 15.49
CA GLU A 62 -5.93 13.35 16.17
C GLU A 62 -5.19 14.66 15.89
N LEU A 63 -5.90 15.64 15.33
CA LEU A 63 -5.36 16.97 15.07
C LEU A 63 -5.72 17.92 16.20
N GLU A 64 -4.72 18.63 16.72
CA GLU A 64 -4.92 19.76 17.62
C GLU A 64 -4.89 21.07 16.81
N GLY A 65 -5.96 21.87 16.89
CA GLY A 65 -6.03 23.17 16.22
C GLY A 65 -6.58 23.13 14.80
N SER A 66 -5.93 23.81 13.85
CA SER A 66 -6.41 23.94 12.46
C SER A 66 -5.86 22.85 11.54
N LEU A 67 -6.58 22.56 10.44
CA LEU A 67 -6.12 21.63 9.41
C LEU A 67 -4.79 22.08 8.78
N PRO A 68 -3.86 21.15 8.50
CA PRO A 68 -2.64 21.48 7.79
C PRO A 68 -2.95 21.99 6.37
N ALA A 69 -2.24 23.01 5.93
CA ALA A 69 -2.36 23.53 4.57
C ALA A 69 -1.81 22.54 3.53
N PHE A 70 -2.08 22.79 2.25
CA PHE A 70 -1.40 22.08 1.17
C PHE A 70 0.09 22.45 1.13
N GLY A 71 0.95 21.44 1.17
CA GLY A 71 2.39 21.60 1.00
C GLY A 71 2.77 21.97 -0.43
N VAL A 72 4.00 22.49 -0.59
CA VAL A 72 4.54 22.89 -1.89
C VAL A 72 4.91 21.65 -2.69
N ILE A 73 4.39 21.53 -3.91
CA ILE A 73 4.75 20.43 -4.82
C ILE A 73 6.16 20.66 -5.36
N TYR A 74 7.08 19.74 -5.08
CA TYR A 74 8.44 19.77 -5.61
C TYR A 74 8.48 19.37 -7.09
N SER A 75 9.34 20.04 -7.86
CA SER A 75 9.61 19.66 -9.24
C SER A 75 10.32 18.32 -9.29
N LEU A 76 9.81 17.40 -10.10
CA LEU A 76 10.40 16.08 -10.31
C LEU A 76 11.29 16.06 -11.54
N SER A 77 12.39 15.31 -11.46
CA SER A 77 13.17 14.91 -12.64
C SER A 77 12.39 13.90 -13.50
N ASN A 78 12.88 13.63 -14.71
CA ASN A 78 12.26 12.64 -15.59
C ASN A 78 12.21 11.25 -14.94
N GLN A 79 13.32 10.83 -14.32
CA GLN A 79 13.41 9.53 -13.67
C GLN A 79 12.43 9.39 -12.50
N GLU A 80 12.29 10.44 -11.69
CA GLU A 80 11.33 10.48 -10.58
C GLU A 80 9.88 10.48 -11.08
N SER A 81 9.61 11.23 -12.15
CA SER A 81 8.29 11.28 -12.77
C SER A 81 7.86 9.92 -13.33
N ASP A 82 8.77 9.20 -13.98
CA ASP A 82 8.50 7.85 -14.50
C ASP A 82 8.30 6.85 -13.37
N THR A 83 9.09 6.96 -12.30
CA THR A 83 8.92 6.14 -11.09
C THR A 83 7.55 6.41 -10.44
N LEU A 84 7.15 7.67 -10.32
CA LEU A 84 5.85 8.05 -9.76
C LEU A 84 4.69 7.51 -10.61
N ARG A 85 4.82 7.58 -11.94
CA ARG A 85 3.80 7.10 -12.88
C ARG A 85 3.61 5.58 -12.83
N ALA A 86 4.67 4.82 -12.51
CA ALA A 86 4.56 3.39 -12.25
C ALA A 86 4.01 3.09 -10.85
N TYR A 87 4.43 3.86 -9.84
CA TYR A 87 4.06 3.64 -8.45
C TYR A 87 2.56 3.83 -8.19
N ILE A 88 1.95 4.90 -8.72
CA ILE A 88 0.54 5.23 -8.45
C ILE A 88 -0.42 4.09 -8.83
N PRO A 89 -0.47 3.60 -10.09
CA PRO A 89 -1.42 2.56 -10.47
C PRO A 89 -1.18 1.26 -9.71
N GLU A 90 0.08 0.87 -9.48
CA GLU A 90 0.43 -0.33 -8.70
C GLU A 90 -0.13 -0.26 -7.28
N ASN A 91 0.02 0.88 -6.59
CA ASN A 91 -0.44 1.01 -5.21
C ASN A 91 -1.95 1.26 -5.10
N VAL A 92 -2.59 1.77 -6.15
CA VAL A 92 -4.04 1.83 -6.26
C VAL A 92 -4.62 0.43 -6.44
N GLU A 93 -4.04 -0.40 -7.30
CA GLU A 93 -4.45 -1.80 -7.52
C GLU A 93 -4.30 -2.64 -6.24
N LYS A 94 -3.20 -2.44 -5.50
CA LYS A 94 -2.97 -3.06 -4.18
C LYS A 94 -3.92 -2.56 -3.08
N GLY A 95 -4.61 -1.44 -3.32
CA GLY A 95 -5.48 -0.78 -2.34
C GLY A 95 -4.74 0.02 -1.27
N PHE A 96 -3.42 0.20 -1.37
CA PHE A 96 -2.64 0.95 -0.39
C PHE A 96 -2.90 2.46 -0.44
N ILE A 97 -3.26 2.99 -1.62
CA ILE A 97 -3.64 4.38 -1.81
C ILE A 97 -4.90 4.47 -2.67
N TRP A 98 -5.64 5.56 -2.53
CA TRP A 98 -6.79 5.86 -3.38
C TRP A 98 -6.86 7.36 -3.68
N PRO A 99 -7.52 7.78 -4.77
CA PRO A 99 -7.78 9.19 -5.04
C PRO A 99 -8.57 9.82 -3.90
N SER A 100 -8.08 10.94 -3.37
CA SER A 100 -8.75 11.69 -2.29
C SER A 100 -9.04 13.13 -2.71
N SER A 101 -10.09 13.71 -2.13
CA SER A 101 -10.49 15.12 -2.28
C SER A 101 -10.24 15.92 -1.00
N SER A 102 -9.19 15.55 -0.25
CA SER A 102 -8.81 16.20 1.01
C SER A 102 -8.50 17.68 0.81
N SER A 103 -8.84 18.52 1.79
CA SER A 103 -8.46 19.94 1.84
C SER A 103 -7.02 20.17 2.34
N THR A 104 -6.30 19.08 2.60
CA THR A 104 -4.90 19.06 3.03
C THR A 104 -4.12 18.04 2.21
N GLY A 105 -2.83 18.29 1.99
CA GLY A 105 -1.95 17.38 1.28
C GLY A 105 -0.49 17.68 1.57
N ALA A 106 0.28 16.64 1.87
CA ALA A 106 1.72 16.71 2.02
C ALA A 106 2.42 16.50 0.66
N PRO A 107 3.59 17.13 0.43
CA PRO A 107 4.35 16.86 -0.77
C PRO A 107 5.06 15.50 -0.70
N GLY A 108 5.28 14.91 -1.87
CA GLY A 108 6.09 13.70 -2.01
C GLY A 108 7.50 14.05 -2.50
N LEU A 109 8.50 13.33 -2.00
CA LEU A 109 9.88 13.42 -2.43
C LEU A 109 10.44 12.01 -2.72
N PHE A 110 11.51 11.95 -3.51
CA PHE A 110 12.17 10.68 -3.82
C PHE A 110 13.52 10.57 -3.13
N VAL A 111 13.75 9.43 -2.48
CA VAL A 111 15.03 9.08 -1.85
C VAL A 111 15.68 7.94 -2.62
N LYS A 112 16.99 8.06 -2.87
CA LYS A 112 17.78 6.99 -3.48
C LYS A 112 18.02 5.88 -2.46
N LYS A 113 17.64 4.66 -2.84
CA LYS A 113 17.95 3.43 -2.10
C LYS A 113 19.38 2.99 -2.40
N LYS A 114 19.92 2.12 -1.52
CA LYS A 114 21.26 1.54 -1.69
C LYS A 114 21.43 0.74 -2.98
N ASP A 115 20.34 0.13 -3.46
CA ASP A 115 20.28 -0.65 -4.71
C ASP A 115 20.25 0.24 -5.97
N GLY A 116 20.23 1.57 -5.83
CA GLY A 116 20.13 2.54 -6.92
C GLY A 116 18.70 2.86 -7.35
N GLY A 117 17.69 2.19 -6.76
CA GLY A 117 16.28 2.50 -6.97
C GLY A 117 15.84 3.79 -6.28
N LEU A 118 14.66 4.28 -6.64
CA LEU A 118 14.01 5.43 -6.00
C LEU A 118 12.84 4.97 -5.12
N CYS A 119 12.67 5.58 -3.96
CA CYS A 119 11.54 5.36 -3.05
C CYS A 119 10.76 6.67 -2.90
N LEU A 120 9.45 6.61 -3.08
CA LEU A 120 8.56 7.73 -2.75
C LEU A 120 8.47 7.86 -1.22
N CYS A 121 8.61 9.07 -0.71
CA CYS A 121 8.47 9.41 0.71
C CYS A 121 7.53 10.61 0.85
N GLY A 122 6.56 10.53 1.77
CA GLY A 122 5.73 11.67 2.14
C GLY A 122 6.45 12.57 3.14
N ASP A 123 6.39 13.88 2.92
CA ASP A 123 6.96 14.92 3.77
C ASP A 123 5.87 15.46 4.71
N TYR A 124 5.57 14.69 5.77
CA TYR A 124 4.52 14.97 6.75
C TYR A 124 4.97 15.88 7.89
#